data_AF-A0A947JS80-F1
#
_entry.id   AF-A0A947JS80-F1
#
_cell.length_a   1.000
_cell.length_b   1.000
_cell.length_c   1.000
_cell.angle_alpha   90.00
_cell.angle_beta   90.00
_cell.angle_gamma   90.00
#
_symmetry.space_group_name_H-M   'P 1'
#
loop_
_entity.id
_entity.type
_entity.pdbx_description
1 polymer ?
#
loop_
_entity_poly.entity_id
_entity_poly.type
_entity_poly.pdbx_seq_one_letter_code
_entity_poly.pdbx_strand_id
1 'polypeptide(L)' 'MKFSLEWLRHFLDTEASTAEIAAALNAIGHEVEGIEDPAQRLAGFRVAKVLTAAPHPDADKLQV' A
#
# COMPACT_ATOMS: atom_id res chain seq x y z
N MET A 1 14.48 1.23 4.24
CA MET A 1 13.81 -0.08 4.00
C MET A 1 12.30 0.11 4.17
N LYS A 2 11.43 -0.62 3.45
CA LYS A 2 9.96 -0.52 3.59
C LYS A 2 9.38 -1.83 4.12
N PHE A 3 8.33 -1.73 4.94
CA PHE A 3 7.53 -2.85 5.43
C PHE A 3 6.09 -2.38 5.69
N SER A 4 5.14 -3.31 5.83
CA SER A 4 3.75 -2.98 6.15
C SER A 4 3.49 -3.04 7.67
N LEU A 5 2.55 -2.22 8.15
CA LEU A 5 2.11 -2.30 9.55
C LEU A 5 1.47 -3.65 9.88
N GLU A 6 0.79 -4.27 8.92
CA GLU A 6 0.23 -5.62 9.08
C GLU A 6 1.33 -6.66 9.33
N TRP A 7 2.44 -6.60 8.58
CA TRP A 7 3.59 -7.48 8.80
C TRP A 7 4.17 -7.28 10.20
N LEU A 8 4.34 -6.03 10.65
CA LEU A 8 4.85 -5.75 12.00
C LEU A 8 3.90 -6.31 13.08
N ARG A 9 2.58 -6.12 12.92
CA ARG A 9 1.55 -6.62 13.85
C ARG A 9 1.47 -8.14 13.92
N HIS A 10 1.93 -8.85 12.89
CA HIS A 10 2.04 -10.30 12.96
C HIS A 10 3.06 -10.78 14.02
N PHE A 11 4.08 -9.97 14.30
CA PHE A 11 5.15 -10.30 15.27
C PHE A 11 5.05 -9.52 16.57
N LEU A 12 4.23 -8.47 16.61
CA LEU A 12 4.09 -7.58 17.75
C LEU A 12 2.61 -7.27 17.99
N ASP A 13 2.09 -7.73 19.12
CA ASP A 13 0.77 -7.35 19.60
C ASP A 13 0.81 -5.92 20.19
N THR A 14 0.07 -4.99 19.59
CA THR A 14 0.07 -3.58 19.98
C THR A 14 -1.11 -2.80 19.40
N GLU A 15 -1.63 -1.87 20.20
CA GLU A 15 -2.65 -0.89 19.81
C GLU A 15 -2.05 0.46 19.40
N ALA A 16 -0.72 0.58 19.36
CA ALA A 16 -0.05 1.81 18.99
C ALA A 16 -0.42 2.28 17.57
N SER A 17 -0.65 3.57 17.43
CA SER A 17 -0.85 4.23 16.16
C SER A 17 0.42 4.23 15.30
N THR A 18 0.28 4.43 13.99
CA THR A 18 1.41 4.55 13.06
C THR A 18 2.39 5.65 13.48
N ALA A 19 1.88 6.76 14.03
CA ALA A 19 2.72 7.87 14.48
C ALA A 19 3.54 7.51 15.73
N GLU A 20 2.94 6.79 16.69
CA GLU A 20 3.65 6.30 17.88
C GLU A 20 4.71 5.26 17.52
N ILE A 21 4.40 4.35 16.60
CA ILE A 21 5.36 3.37 16.09
C ILE A 21 6.54 4.08 15.41
N ALA A 22 6.27 5.07 14.56
CA ALA A 22 7.33 5.83 13.89
C ALA A 22 8.20 6.61 14.89
N ALA A 23 7.59 7.23 15.91
CA ALA A 23 8.33 7.91 16.97
C ALA A 23 9.22 6.94 17.76
N ALA A 24 8.69 5.76 18.12
CA ALA A 24 9.44 4.73 18.83
C ALA A 24 10.63 4.19 18.02
N LEU A 25 10.43 3.93 16.72
CA LEU A 25 11.50 3.50 15.81
C LEU A 25 12.63 4.54 15.75
N ASN A 26 12.28 5.83 15.56
CA ASN A 26 13.27 6.91 15.57
C ASN A 26 14.03 6.98 16.90
N ALA A 27 13.33 6.83 18.03
CA ALA A 27 13.94 6.90 19.36
C ALA A 27 14.96 5.76 19.62
N ILE A 28 14.80 4.60 18.99
CA ILE A 28 15.74 3.47 19.10
C ILE A 28 16.79 3.44 17.97
N GLY A 29 16.87 4.50 17.16
CA GLY A 29 17.86 4.64 16.09
C GLY A 29 17.47 4.00 14.75
N HIS A 30 16.21 3.60 14.59
CA HIS A 30 15.65 3.17 13.31
C HIS A 30 14.91 4.34 12.65
N GLU A 31 15.64 5.09 11.83
CA GLU A 31 15.11 6.28 11.17
C GLU A 31 13.93 5.97 10.23
N VAL A 32 12.84 6.72 10.40
CA VAL A 32 11.65 6.63 9.54
C VAL A 32 11.63 7.82 8.59
N GLU A 33 12.06 7.58 7.35
CA GLU A 33 12.12 8.61 6.30
C GLU A 33 10.73 9.01 5.77
N GLY A 34 9.71 8.16 5.91
CA GLY A 34 8.38 8.44 5.40
C GLY A 34 7.35 7.38 5.71
N ILE A 35 6.08 7.79 5.67
CA ILE A 35 4.90 6.94 5.86
C ILE A 35 4.01 7.11 4.64
N GLU A 36 3.61 6.00 4.04
CA GLU A 36 2.70 5.98 2.90
C GLU A 36 1.39 5.31 3.29
N ASP A 37 0.26 5.92 2.93
CA ASP A 37 -1.09 5.36 3.10
C ASP A 37 -1.69 5.00 1.72
N PRO A 38 -1.58 3.73 1.29
CA PRO A 38 -2.16 3.28 0.02
C PRO A 38 -3.68 3.42 -0.03
N ALA A 39 -4.39 3.36 1.10
CA ALA A 39 -5.84 3.39 1.12
C ALA A 39 -6.36 4.78 0.71
N GLN A 40 -5.71 5.85 1.19
CA GLN A 40 -6.01 7.21 0.75
C GLN A 40 -5.70 7.39 -0.74
N ARG A 41 -4.52 6.95 -1.19
CA ARG A 41 -4.09 7.07 -2.58
C ARG A 41 -5.00 6.32 -3.56
N LEU A 42 -5.57 5.20 -3.13
CA LEU A 42 -6.40 4.32 -3.95
C LEU A 42 -7.90 4.44 -3.65
N ALA A 43 -8.34 5.46 -2.91
CA ALA A 43 -9.73 5.60 -2.47
C ALA A 43 -10.76 5.58 -3.63
N GLY A 44 -10.38 6.05 -4.82
CA GLY A 44 -11.22 6.04 -6.02
C GLY A 44 -11.23 4.72 -6.80
N PHE A 45 -10.37 3.77 -6.45
CA PHE A 45 -10.27 2.49 -7.16
C PHE A 45 -11.26 1.47 -6.59
N ARG A 46 -11.72 0.58 -7.46
CA ARG A 46 -12.63 -0.52 -7.12
C ARG A 46 -12.14 -1.78 -7.81
N VAL A 47 -12.35 -2.92 -7.16
CA VAL A 47 -12.11 -4.22 -7.78
C VAL A 47 -13.28 -4.53 -8.71
N ALA A 48 -12.97 -4.92 -9.94
CA ALA A 48 -13.95 -5.34 -10.93
C ALA A 48 -13.44 -6.59 -11.66
N LYS A 49 -14.37 -7.31 -12.29
CA LYS A 49 -14.05 -8.46 -13.14
C LYS A 49 -14.22 -8.08 -14.60
N VAL A 50 -13.16 -8.25 -15.39
CA VAL A 50 -13.23 -8.12 -16.86
C VAL A 50 -13.97 -9.34 -17.40
N LEU A 51 -15.06 -9.11 -18.15
CA LEU A 51 -15.88 -10.18 -18.71
C LEU A 51 -15.42 -10.59 -20.11
N THR A 52 -14.97 -9.63 -20.91
CA THR A 52 -14.50 -9.81 -22.29
C THR A 52 -13.39 -8.82 -22.59
N ALA A 53 -12.51 -9.16 -23.53
CA ALA A 53 -11.49 -8.26 -24.07
C ALA A 53 -11.15 -8.66 -25.52
N ALA A 54 -11.23 -7.73 -26.47
CA ALA A 54 -10.89 -7.93 -27.88
C ALA A 54 -9.74 -6.99 -28.31
N PRO A 55 -8.96 -7.32 -29.36
CA PRO A 55 -7.91 -6.41 -29.85
C PRO A 55 -8.49 -5.07 -30.32
N HIS A 56 -7.81 -3.96 -30.00
CA HIS A 56 -8.22 -2.64 -30.47
C HIS A 56 -7.99 -2.52 -32.00
N PRO A 57 -8.96 -2.01 -32.77
CA PRO A 57 -8.87 -1.98 -34.25
C PRO A 57 -7.69 -1.14 -34.76
N ASP A 58 -7.38 -0.04 -34.07
CA ASP A 58 -6.35 0.92 -34.50
C ASP A 58 -5.09 0.91 -33.62
N ALA A 59 -4.91 -0.08 -32.73
CA ALA A 59 -3.78 -0.08 -31.80
C ALA A 59 -3.32 -1.49 -31.40
N ASP A 60 -2.12 -1.85 -31.84
CA ASP A 60 -1.54 -3.20 -31.66
C ASP A 60 -1.32 -3.63 -30.19
N LYS A 61 -1.29 -2.69 -29.24
CA LYS A 61 -1.00 -2.94 -27.82
C LYS A 61 -2.20 -2.73 -26.89
N LEU A 62 -3.39 -2.44 -27.43
CA LEU A 62 -4.58 -2.16 -26.65
C LEU A 62 -5.66 -3.23 -26.81
N GLN A 63 -6.55 -3.32 -25.82
CA GLN A 63 -7.74 -4.16 -25.82
C GLN A 63 -8.99 -3.33 -25.50
N VAL A 64 -10.14 -3.74 -26.04
CA VAL A 64 -11.47 -3.15 -25.80
C VAL A 64 -12.46 -4.16 -25.22
#